data_AF-A0A357ZKS5-F1
#
_entry.id   AF-A0A357ZKS5-F1
#
_cell.length_a   1.000
_cell.length_b   1.000
_cell.length_c   1.000
_cell.angle_alpha   90.00
_cell.angle_beta   90.00
_cell.angle_gamma   90.00
#
_symmetry.space_group_name_H-M   'P 1'
#
loop_
_entity.id
_entity.type
_entity.pdbx_description
1 polymer ?
#
loop_
_entity_poly.entity_id
_entity_poly.type
_entity_poly.pdbx_seq_one_letter_code
_entity_poly.pdbx_strand_id
1 'polypeptide(L)' 'TSNKAFSSLSEVFADVTIASAILDRVLHHATVINIKGESYRLKERKEFMKQKQNVTNTFFEQ' A
#
# COMPACT_ATOMS: atom_id res chain seq x y z
N THR A 1 3.04 11.26 -0.63
CA THR A 1 2.22 10.04 -0.43
C THR A 1 2.95 9.14 0.56
N SER A 2 2.26 8.58 1.56
CA SER A 2 2.86 7.71 2.58
C SER A 2 2.18 6.35 2.59
N ASN A 3 2.95 5.27 2.80
CA ASN A 3 2.42 3.91 3.04
C ASN A 3 2.36 3.56 4.54
N LYS A 4 2.65 4.53 5.41
CA LYS A 4 2.68 4.39 6.87
C LYS A 4 1.64 5.29 7.51
N ALA A 5 1.08 4.83 8.62
CA ALA A 5 0.15 5.60 9.43
C ALA A 5 0.87 6.79 10.10
N PHE A 6 0.14 7.86 10.38
CA PHE A 6 0.69 9.04 11.05
C PHE A 6 1.31 8.74 12.42
N SER A 7 0.74 7.80 13.18
CA SER A 7 1.29 7.35 14.46
C SER A 7 2.64 6.63 14.33
N SER A 8 2.86 5.93 13.22
CA SER A 8 4.15 5.27 12.94
C SER A 8 5.19 6.21 12.32
N LEU A 9 4.80 7.43 11.97
CA LEU A 9 5.70 8.41 11.37
C LEU A 9 6.69 8.96 12.40
N SER A 10 6.30 9.05 13.67
CA SER A 10 7.21 9.45 14.76
C SER A 10 8.37 8.49 14.98
N GLU A 11 8.27 7.23 14.53
CA GLU A 11 9.39 6.27 14.55
C GLU A 11 10.37 6.50 13.39
N VAL A 12 9.90 7.12 12.30
CA VAL A 12 10.74 7.47 11.14
C VAL A 12 11.58 8.70 11.43
N PHE A 13 11.08 9.59 12.28
CA PHE A 13 11.79 10.78 12.74
C PHE A 13 12.52 10.48 14.04
N ALA A 14 13.75 10.97 14.19
CA ALA A 14 14.55 10.73 15.39
C ALA A 14 13.96 11.38 16.66
N ASP A 15 13.10 12.40 16.51
CA ASP A 15 12.46 13.13 17.60
C ASP A 15 10.96 13.30 17.34
N VAL A 16 10.16 12.86 18.31
CA VAL A 16 8.68 12.95 18.30
C VAL A 16 8.16 14.38 18.23
N THR A 17 8.87 15.33 18.84
CA THR A 17 8.51 16.75 18.90
C THR A 17 8.62 17.38 17.52
N ILE A 18 9.72 17.08 16.83
CA ILE A 18 9.97 17.55 15.46
C ILE A 18 9.01 16.87 14.50
N ALA A 19 8.76 15.56 14.66
CA ALA A 19 7.81 14.81 13.86
C ALA A 19 6.41 15.44 13.90
N SER A 20 5.94 15.77 15.10
CA SER A 20 4.64 16.41 15.31
C SER A 20 4.56 17.79 14.65
N ALA A 21 5.60 18.63 14.82
CA ALA A 21 5.65 19.96 14.22
C ALA A 21 5.68 19.94 12.68
N ILE A 22 6.38 18.97 12.08
CA ILE A 22 6.38 18.78 10.62
C ILE A 22 5.02 18.29 10.14
N LEU A 23 4.45 17.30 10.85
CA LEU A 23 3.16 16.73 10.50
C LEU A 23 2.06 17.80 10.54
N ASP A 24 2.05 18.64 11.56
CA ASP A 24 1.11 19.76 11.70
C ASP A 24 1.15 20.70 10.47
N ARG A 25 2.35 21.13 10.06
CA ARG A 25 2.52 22.00 8.87
C ARG A 25 2.05 21.34 7.57
N VAL A 26 2.35 20.05 7.39
CA VAL A 26 1.95 19.32 6.17
C VAL A 26 0.45 19.09 6.14
N LEU A 27 -0.15 18.69 7.27
CA LEU A 27 -1.59 18.44 7.38
C LEU A 27 -2.42 19.72 7.28
N HIS A 28 -1.90 20.87 7.69
CA HIS A 28 -2.59 22.15 7.57
C HIS A 28 -2.89 22.54 6.11
N HIS A 29 -2.02 22.16 5.17
CA HIS A 29 -2.14 22.52 3.75
C HIS A 29 -2.44 21.32 2.83
N ALA A 30 -2.62 20.12 3.38
CA ALA A 30 -2.87 18.92 2.60
C ALA A 30 -4.23 18.30 2.92
N THR A 31 -4.87 17.74 1.89
CA THR A 31 -6.06 16.89 2.08
C THR A 31 -5.62 15.45 2.28
N VAL A 32 -6.07 14.83 3.37
CA VAL A 32 -5.76 13.43 3.68
C VAL A 32 -6.74 12.51 2.98
N ILE A 33 -6.23 11.65 2.09
CA ILE A 33 -6.99 10.59 1.42
C ILE A 33 -6.43 9.25 1.86
N ASN A 34 -7.23 8.46 2.58
CA ASN A 34 -6.83 7.14 3.03
C ASN A 34 -7.19 6.08 1.98
N ILE A 35 -6.18 5.57 1.28
CA ILE A 35 -6.37 4.62 0.19
C ILE A 35 -6.27 3.18 0.74
N LYS A 36 -7.32 2.40 0.51
CA LYS A 36 -7.37 0.97 0.80
C LYS A 36 -7.65 0.20 -0.48
N GLY A 37 -7.03 -0.96 -0.65
CA GLY A 37 -7.23 -1.79 -1.82
C GLY A 37 -6.03 -2.69 -2.09
N GLU A 38 -6.22 -3.66 -2.98
CA GLU A 38 -5.12 -4.52 -3.43
C GLU A 38 -4.11 -3.73 -4.26
N SER A 39 -2.84 -4.15 -4.22
CA SER A 39 -1.80 -3.53 -5.01
C SER A 39 -2.12 -3.63 -6.50
N TYR A 40 -2.27 -2.48 -7.15
CA TYR A 40 -2.51 -2.40 -8.59
C TYR A 40 -1.44 -3.16 -9.39
N ARG A 41 -0.18 -3.14 -8.94
CA ARG A 41 0.94 -3.85 -9.56
C ARG A 41 0.77 -5.37 -9.56
N LEU A 42 0.01 -5.91 -8.60
CA LEU A 42 -0.24 -7.35 -8.51
C LEU A 42 -1.40 -7.80 -9.40
N LYS A 43 -2.16 -6.88 -9.99
CA LYS A 43 -3.33 -7.19 -10.82
C LYS A 43 -2.95 -8.09 -12.00
N GLU A 44 -1.97 -7.69 -12.81
CA GLU A 44 -1.53 -8.47 -13.98
C GLU A 44 -0.95 -9.83 -13.59
N ARG A 45 -0.17 -9.86 -12.50
CA ARG A 45 0.41 -11.11 -12.00
C ARG A 45 -0.68 -12.08 -11.52
N LYS A 46 -1.75 -11.59 -10.88
CA LYS A 46 -2.90 -12.43 -10.48
C LYS A 46 -3.63 -12.98 -11.70
N GLU A 47 -3.86 -12.18 -12.74
CA GLU A 47 -4.52 -12.64 -13.97
C GLU A 47 -3.68 -13.70 -14.70
N PHE A 48 -2.36 -13.51 -14.77
CA PHE A 48 -1.44 -14.52 -15.32
C PHE A 48 -1.45 -15.82 -14.49
N MET A 49 -1.46 -15.71 -13.16
CA MET A 49 -1.52 -16.88 -12.28
C MET A 49 -2.85 -17.64 -12.40
N LYS A 50 -3.98 -16.94 -12.54
CA LYS A 50 -5.28 -17.56 -12.80
C LYS A 50 -5.31 -18.32 -14.13
N GLN A 51 -4.76 -17.74 -15.20
CA GLN A 51 -4.66 -18.43 -16.49
C GLN A 51 -3.81 -19.70 -16.38
N LYS A 52 -2.64 -19.61 -15.74
CA LYS A 52 -1.76 -20.77 -15.55
C LYS A 52 -2.44 -21.88 -14.73
N GLN A 53 -3.23 -21.52 -13.73
CA GLN A 53 -3.99 -22.48 -12.92
C GLN A 53 -5.12 -23.15 -13.73
N ASN A 54 -5.84 -22.41 -14.57
CA ASN A 54 -6.85 -22.99 -15.46
C ASN A 54 -6.24 -23.98 -16.46
N VAL A 55 -5.10 -23.64 -17.08
CA VAL A 55 -4.41 -24.56 -18.02
C VAL A 55 -3.95 -25.83 -17.30
N THR A 56 -3.38 -25.67 -16.10
CA THR A 56 -2.92 -26.83 -15.31
C THR A 56 -4.09 -27.74 -14.97
N ASN A 57 -5.22 -27.19 -14.49
CA ASN A 57 -6.39 -27.98 -14.15
C ASN A 57 -6.97 -28.72 -15.36
N THR A 58 -7.02 -28.09 -16.54
CA THR A 58 -7.49 -28.78 -17.76
C THR A 58 -6.53 -29.86 -18.27
N PHE A 59 -5.25 -29.78 -17.92
CA PHE A 59 -4.23 -30.75 -18.34
C PHE A 59 -4.25 -32.04 -17.49
N PHE A 60 -4.84 -31.98 -16.29
CA PHE A 60 -4.98 -33.13 -15.39
C PHE A 60 -6.35 -33.82 -15.48
N GLU A 61 -7.33 -33.19 -16.15
CA GLU A 61 -8.70 -33.71 -16.35
C GLU A 61 -8.86 -34.47 -17.69
N GLN A 62 -7.77 -34.71 -18.44
CA GLN A 62 -7.68 -35.62 -19.59
C GLN A 62 -6.96 -36.90 -19.19
#